data_AF-D7J6H2-F1
#
_entry.id   AF-D7J6H2-F1
#
_cell.length_a   1.000
_cell.length_b   1.000
_cell.length_c   1.000
_cell.angle_alpha   90.00
_cell.angle_beta   90.00
_cell.angle_gamma   90.00
#
_symmetry.space_group_name_H-M   'P 1'
#
loop_
_entity.id
_entity.type
_entity.pdbx_description
1 polymer ?
#
loop_
_entity_poly.entity_id
_entity_poly.type
_entity_poly.pdbx_seq_one_letter_code
_entity_poly.pdbx_strand_id
1 'polypeptide(L)'
;MKKYIIYSLIMTLTCGLGACNNDEDVDKANSIFSTEEVDRNPFDKWILGNYTHPYNIALKYRMEDNESDMTHILAPAEYKKSVVLAKIIKHVWLEAYDEATGNPNFLRQYIPKTIHFIGSPAYEDNGTMVLGTAEGGMKITLYNVNDINPDQIDINLLNDYYFQTMHHEFAHILHQTKNYDPAFDRITENAYIGSDWYMVGADRNAWQQGFVTPYAMSESREDFVENIAVYVTNTKDYWNNMLQNAGENGRTLIKQKFEIVYSYMEQTWGINLDELREIVLRRQDDIANGYVDLSIIE
;
A
#
# COMPACT_ATOMS: atom_id res chain seq x y z
N MET A 1 67.13 -7.13 -4.41
CA MET A 1 65.76 -7.67 -4.29
C MET A 1 64.67 -6.59 -4.20
N LYS A 2 64.89 -5.39 -3.63
CA LYS A 2 63.87 -4.32 -3.59
C LYS A 2 63.65 -3.55 -4.91
N LYS A 3 64.61 -3.53 -5.86
CA LYS A 3 64.46 -2.81 -7.13
C LYS A 3 63.65 -3.56 -8.19
N TYR A 4 63.70 -4.89 -8.21
CA TYR A 4 62.97 -5.70 -9.20
C TYR A 4 61.46 -5.83 -8.92
N ILE A 5 61.05 -5.68 -7.65
CA ILE A 5 59.63 -5.68 -7.26
C ILE A 5 58.93 -4.38 -7.70
N ILE A 6 59.64 -3.24 -7.68
CA ILE A 6 59.08 -1.95 -8.11
C ILE A 6 58.86 -1.91 -9.63
N TYR A 7 59.78 -2.46 -10.43
CA TYR A 7 59.59 -2.55 -11.89
C TYR A 7 58.50 -3.56 -12.29
N SER A 8 58.30 -4.62 -11.51
CA SER A 8 57.19 -5.57 -11.72
C SER A 8 55.83 -4.96 -11.35
N LEU A 9 55.76 -4.00 -10.42
CA LEU A 9 54.52 -3.36 -9.99
C LEU A 9 54.08 -2.23 -10.94
N ILE A 10 55.04 -1.58 -11.63
CA ILE A 10 54.75 -0.49 -12.59
C ILE A 10 54.27 -1.05 -13.93
N MET A 11 54.71 -2.24 -14.33
CA MET A 11 54.33 -2.85 -15.61
C MET A 11 52.91 -3.48 -15.59
N THR A 12 52.39 -3.85 -14.42
CA THR A 12 50.99 -4.27 -14.24
C THR A 12 50.02 -3.10 -14.12
N LEU A 13 50.48 -1.91 -13.71
CA LEU A 13 49.61 -0.73 -13.55
C LEU A 13 49.26 -0.07 -14.89
N THR A 14 50.06 -0.27 -15.94
CA THR A 14 49.78 0.27 -17.28
C THR A 14 48.83 -0.59 -18.12
N CYS A 15 48.56 -1.84 -17.73
CA CYS A 15 47.60 -2.71 -18.44
C CYS A 15 46.15 -2.60 -17.93
N GLY A 16 45.90 -1.81 -16.87
CA GLY A 16 44.57 -1.65 -16.27
C GLY A 16 43.74 -0.48 -16.81
N LEU A 17 44.29 0.36 -17.69
CA LEU A 17 43.60 1.57 -18.17
C LEU A 17 42.83 1.36 -19.50
N GLY A 18 42.73 0.12 -20.00
CA GLY A 18 42.04 -0.21 -21.24
C GLY A 18 40.71 -0.96 -21.08
N ALA A 19 40.21 -1.13 -19.85
CA ALA A 19 38.98 -1.86 -19.57
C ALA A 19 37.93 -0.92 -18.96
N CYS A 20 37.33 -0.09 -19.82
CA CYS A 20 35.96 0.43 -19.75
C CYS A 20 35.78 1.56 -20.78
N ASN A 21 36.02 1.26 -22.06
CA ASN A 21 35.24 1.90 -23.11
C ASN A 21 34.29 0.83 -23.64
N ASN A 22 33.20 0.60 -22.92
CA ASN A 22 32.04 -0.03 -23.51
C ASN A 22 31.35 1.04 -24.37
N ASP A 23 31.99 1.39 -25.49
CA ASP A 23 31.35 2.07 -26.62
C ASP A 23 30.62 1.04 -27.50
N GLU A 24 30.20 -0.09 -26.92
CA GLU A 24 29.21 -0.95 -27.56
C GLU A 24 27.86 -0.29 -27.33
N ASP A 25 27.40 0.45 -28.34
CA ASP A 25 25.99 0.83 -28.44
C ASP A 25 25.14 -0.40 -28.12
N VAL A 26 24.20 -0.25 -27.17
CA VAL A 26 23.27 -1.31 -26.80
C VAL A 26 22.67 -1.90 -28.08
N ASP A 27 22.83 -3.20 -28.30
CA ASP A 27 22.31 -3.90 -29.48
C ASP A 27 20.77 -3.88 -29.49
N LYS A 28 20.21 -2.78 -30.00
CA LYS A 28 18.77 -2.59 -30.18
C LYS A 28 18.21 -3.49 -31.28
N ALA A 29 19.06 -4.02 -32.17
CA ALA A 29 18.62 -4.83 -33.31
C ALA A 29 18.23 -6.26 -32.90
N ASN A 30 18.84 -6.78 -31.83
CA ASN A 30 18.50 -8.08 -31.23
C ASN A 30 17.93 -7.98 -29.81
N SER A 31 17.42 -6.80 -29.44
CA SER A 31 16.79 -6.59 -28.13
C SER A 31 15.51 -7.41 -28.01
N ILE A 32 15.42 -8.25 -26.97
CA ILE A 32 14.15 -8.89 -26.57
C ILE A 32 13.17 -7.90 -25.95
N PHE A 33 13.63 -6.70 -25.57
CA PHE A 33 12.78 -5.60 -25.12
C PHE A 33 12.27 -4.86 -26.36
N SER A 34 10.95 -4.81 -26.49
CA SER A 34 10.30 -4.10 -27.59
C SER A 34 10.73 -2.63 -27.60
N THR A 35 11.11 -2.15 -28.79
CA THR A 35 11.36 -0.73 -29.06
C THR A 35 10.14 -0.03 -29.65
N GLU A 36 8.99 -0.72 -29.72
CA GLU A 36 7.75 -0.11 -30.19
C GLU A 36 7.36 1.05 -29.28
N GLU A 37 7.07 2.19 -29.91
CA GLU A 37 6.58 3.35 -29.20
C GLU A 37 5.18 3.01 -28.67
N VAL A 38 5.08 2.84 -27.35
CA VAL A 38 3.78 2.64 -26.70
C VAL A 38 3.00 3.93 -26.87
N ASP A 39 1.88 3.88 -27.59
CA ASP A 39 0.98 5.02 -27.73
C ASP A 39 0.39 5.35 -26.34
N ARG A 40 0.84 6.47 -25.79
CA ARG A 40 0.50 6.92 -24.44
C ARG A 40 -0.49 8.06 -24.54
N ASN A 41 -1.68 7.84 -24.00
CA ASN A 41 -2.65 8.89 -23.84
C ASN A 41 -2.21 9.87 -22.73
N PRO A 42 -2.90 11.02 -22.58
CA PRO A 42 -2.57 12.01 -21.57
C PRO A 42 -2.59 11.49 -20.12
N PHE A 43 -3.47 10.56 -19.79
CA PHE A 43 -3.48 9.92 -18.47
C PHE A 43 -2.28 8.99 -18.24
N ASP A 44 -1.83 8.23 -19.25
CA ASP A 44 -0.62 7.40 -19.15
C ASP A 44 0.62 8.25 -18.84
N LYS A 45 0.71 9.44 -19.45
CA LYS A 45 1.79 10.42 -19.18
C LYS A 45 1.66 11.01 -17.78
N TRP A 46 0.44 11.30 -17.33
CA TRP A 46 0.20 11.75 -15.97
C TRP A 46 0.60 10.68 -14.95
N ILE A 47 0.26 9.40 -15.17
CA ILE A 47 0.68 8.28 -14.33
C ILE A 47 2.21 8.19 -14.27
N LEU A 48 2.90 8.28 -15.40
CA LEU A 48 4.37 8.27 -15.41
C LEU A 48 4.95 9.36 -14.48
N GLY A 49 4.45 10.58 -14.62
CA GLY A 49 4.95 11.73 -13.85
C GLY A 49 4.58 11.71 -12.36
N ASN A 50 3.47 11.06 -11.99
CA ASN A 50 2.90 11.12 -10.64
C ASN A 50 3.00 9.82 -9.84
N TYR A 51 3.27 8.69 -10.50
CA TYR A 51 3.39 7.37 -9.90
C TYR A 51 4.73 6.72 -10.22
N THR A 52 5.03 6.55 -11.51
CA THR A 52 6.18 5.73 -11.92
C THR A 52 7.50 6.41 -11.59
N HIS A 53 7.71 7.65 -12.01
CA HIS A 53 8.95 8.36 -11.74
C HIS A 53 9.13 8.72 -10.26
N PRO A 54 8.09 9.19 -9.53
CA PRO A 54 8.29 9.55 -8.13
C PRO A 54 8.37 8.36 -7.18
N TYR A 55 7.69 7.23 -7.45
CA TYR A 55 7.52 6.15 -6.47
C TYR A 55 7.89 4.75 -6.98
N ASN A 56 8.26 4.59 -8.25
CA ASN A 56 8.45 3.30 -8.91
C ASN A 56 7.18 2.43 -8.92
N ILE A 57 6.00 3.08 -9.04
CA ILE A 57 4.71 2.40 -9.13
C ILE A 57 4.25 2.31 -10.60
N ALA A 58 3.89 1.12 -11.03
CA ALA A 58 3.11 0.87 -12.24
C ALA A 58 1.62 0.88 -11.89
N LEU A 59 0.93 1.97 -12.18
CA LEU A 59 -0.53 2.03 -12.08
C LEU A 59 -1.15 1.56 -13.39
N LYS A 60 -1.91 0.47 -13.33
CA LYS A 60 -2.59 -0.16 -14.45
C LYS A 60 -4.10 -0.01 -14.29
N TYR A 61 -4.74 0.55 -15.30
CA TYR A 61 -6.19 0.75 -15.31
C TYR A 61 -6.88 0.13 -16.52
N ARG A 62 -6.10 -0.29 -17.53
CA ARG A 62 -6.60 -1.09 -18.65
C ARG A 62 -6.54 -2.54 -18.24
N MET A 63 -7.61 -3.27 -18.52
CA MET A 63 -7.67 -4.70 -18.26
C MET A 63 -6.74 -5.40 -19.26
N GLU A 64 -5.70 -6.07 -18.75
CA GLU A 64 -4.81 -6.95 -19.52
C GLU A 64 -5.17 -8.40 -19.14
N ASP A 65 -5.47 -9.26 -20.13
CA ASP A 65 -5.93 -10.65 -19.89
C ASP A 65 -4.97 -11.50 -19.04
N ASN A 66 -3.69 -11.11 -18.95
CA ASN A 66 -2.65 -11.81 -18.17
C ASN A 66 -2.52 -11.33 -16.71
N GLU A 67 -3.22 -10.27 -16.30
CA GLU A 67 -3.09 -9.68 -14.96
C GLU A 67 -4.36 -9.70 -14.11
N SER A 68 -5.48 -10.12 -14.70
CA SER A 68 -6.74 -10.40 -14.00
C SER A 68 -6.82 -11.85 -13.57
N ASP A 69 -7.25 -12.11 -12.34
CA ASP A 69 -7.61 -13.45 -11.89
C ASP A 69 -8.70 -14.02 -12.80
N MET A 70 -8.36 -15.07 -13.56
CA MET A 70 -9.26 -15.68 -14.55
C MET A 70 -10.45 -16.41 -13.91
N THR A 71 -10.50 -16.51 -12.58
CA THR A 71 -11.60 -17.16 -11.85
C THR A 71 -12.84 -16.27 -11.74
N HIS A 72 -12.69 -14.94 -11.89
CA HIS A 72 -13.76 -13.97 -11.69
C HIS A 72 -14.27 -13.39 -13.03
N ILE A 73 -15.57 -13.11 -13.13
CA ILE A 73 -16.15 -12.37 -14.26
C ILE A 73 -15.92 -10.88 -14.01
N LEU A 74 -14.89 -10.33 -14.64
CA LEU A 74 -14.43 -8.98 -14.38
C LEU A 74 -14.75 -8.01 -15.52
N ALA A 75 -15.07 -6.76 -15.19
CA ALA A 75 -15.26 -5.67 -16.13
C ALA A 75 -14.10 -4.66 -16.05
N PRO A 76 -13.72 -4.02 -17.16
CA PRO A 76 -12.67 -3.01 -17.16
C PRO A 76 -13.09 -1.76 -16.37
N ALA A 77 -12.10 -1.10 -15.75
CA ALA A 77 -12.32 0.17 -15.07
C ALA A 77 -12.59 1.30 -16.09
N GLU A 78 -13.62 2.11 -15.84
CA GLU A 78 -13.96 3.25 -16.67
C GLU A 78 -12.90 4.36 -16.56
N TYR A 79 -12.46 4.90 -17.70
CA TYR A 79 -11.39 5.90 -17.77
C TYR A 79 -11.59 7.08 -16.80
N LYS A 80 -12.78 7.72 -16.81
CA LYS A 80 -13.08 8.86 -15.91
C LYS A 80 -12.86 8.48 -14.45
N LYS A 81 -13.33 7.30 -14.04
CA LYS A 81 -13.24 6.82 -12.66
C LYS A 81 -11.83 6.40 -12.29
N SER A 82 -11.07 5.82 -13.24
CA SER A 82 -9.64 5.54 -13.05
C SER A 82 -8.82 6.81 -12.84
N VAL A 83 -9.06 7.87 -13.62
CA VAL A 83 -8.36 9.16 -13.45
C VAL A 83 -8.64 9.74 -12.07
N VAL A 84 -9.91 9.76 -11.67
CA VAL A 84 -10.36 10.28 -10.38
C VAL A 84 -9.75 9.49 -9.23
N LEU A 85 -9.85 8.15 -9.26
CA LEU A 85 -9.30 7.30 -8.21
C LEU A 85 -7.78 7.43 -8.11
N ALA A 86 -7.05 7.51 -9.23
CA ALA A 86 -5.61 7.73 -9.20
C ALA A 86 -5.26 9.09 -8.57
N LYS A 87 -5.98 10.17 -8.91
CA LYS A 87 -5.74 11.47 -8.26
C LYS A 87 -5.99 11.42 -6.75
N ILE A 88 -7.06 10.74 -6.31
CA ILE A 88 -7.40 10.58 -4.88
C ILE A 88 -6.33 9.74 -4.17
N ILE A 89 -5.95 8.57 -4.70
CA ILE A 89 -4.92 7.72 -4.10
C ILE A 89 -3.60 8.46 -3.95
N LYS A 90 -3.17 9.17 -4.99
CA LYS A 90 -1.95 9.98 -4.93
C LYS A 90 -2.02 10.97 -3.76
N HIS A 91 -3.13 11.69 -3.65
CA HIS A 91 -3.28 12.75 -2.66
C HIS A 91 -3.45 12.24 -1.23
N VAL A 92 -4.32 11.26 -1.01
CA VAL A 92 -4.71 10.76 0.32
C VAL A 92 -3.70 9.77 0.88
N TRP A 93 -3.05 8.97 0.03
CA TRP A 93 -2.16 7.91 0.48
C TRP A 93 -0.68 8.26 0.22
N LEU A 94 -0.28 8.43 -1.04
CA LEU A 94 1.15 8.59 -1.38
C LEU A 94 1.74 9.86 -0.75
N GLU A 95 1.09 11.00 -0.99
CA GLU A 95 1.56 12.27 -0.45
C GLU A 95 1.42 12.36 1.07
N ALA A 96 0.52 11.59 1.69
CA ALA A 96 0.40 11.54 3.15
C ALA A 96 1.64 10.91 3.79
N TYR A 97 2.13 9.80 3.24
CA TYR A 97 3.37 9.18 3.71
C TYR A 97 4.61 9.98 3.35
N ASP A 98 4.64 10.66 2.19
CA ASP A 98 5.73 11.59 1.86
C ASP A 98 5.85 12.72 2.89
N GLU A 99 4.71 13.26 3.32
CA GLU A 99 4.64 14.30 4.35
C GLU A 99 5.06 13.76 5.72
N ALA A 100 4.49 12.63 6.15
CA ALA A 100 4.79 12.02 7.44
C ALA A 100 6.26 11.56 7.57
N THR A 101 6.91 11.18 6.47
CA THR A 101 8.33 10.77 6.46
C THR A 101 9.28 11.88 6.01
N GLY A 102 8.74 13.03 5.61
CA GLY A 102 9.47 14.19 5.11
C GLY A 102 10.20 13.97 3.78
N ASN A 103 10.07 12.82 3.11
CA ASN A 103 10.70 12.55 1.82
C ASN A 103 10.10 11.34 1.07
N PRO A 104 10.17 11.31 -0.27
CA PRO A 104 9.59 10.22 -1.07
C PRO A 104 10.40 8.92 -1.12
N ASN A 105 11.62 8.87 -0.55
CA ASN A 105 12.45 7.66 -0.65
C ASN A 105 11.89 6.50 0.16
N PHE A 106 11.18 6.79 1.25
CA PHE A 106 10.53 5.76 2.05
C PHE A 106 9.54 4.96 1.19
N LEU A 107 8.63 5.64 0.50
CA LEU A 107 7.68 4.97 -0.39
C LEU A 107 8.36 4.29 -1.56
N ARG A 108 9.33 4.92 -2.23
CA ARG A 108 10.08 4.29 -3.34
C ARG A 108 10.63 2.91 -2.97
N GLN A 109 11.08 2.76 -1.73
CA GLN A 109 11.64 1.52 -1.23
C GLN A 109 10.53 0.49 -0.93
N TYR A 110 9.54 0.85 -0.11
CA TYR A 110 8.64 -0.13 0.51
C TYR A 110 7.26 -0.25 -0.11
N ILE A 111 6.82 0.70 -0.96
CA ILE A 111 5.47 0.65 -1.52
C ILE A 111 5.34 -0.49 -2.56
N PRO A 112 4.14 -1.10 -2.72
CA PRO A 112 3.87 -2.04 -3.81
C PRO A 112 4.27 -1.47 -5.17
N LYS A 113 4.81 -2.31 -6.05
CA LYS A 113 5.31 -1.88 -7.36
C LYS A 113 4.22 -1.81 -8.42
N THR A 114 3.07 -2.45 -8.17
CA THR A 114 1.92 -2.41 -9.08
C THR A 114 0.65 -2.05 -8.33
N ILE A 115 -0.15 -1.14 -8.90
CA ILE A 115 -1.53 -0.89 -8.51
C ILE A 115 -2.40 -1.20 -9.73
N HIS A 116 -3.37 -2.09 -9.60
CA HIS A 116 -4.24 -2.51 -10.69
C HIS A 116 -5.70 -2.15 -10.38
N PHE A 117 -6.37 -1.46 -11.30
CA PHE A 117 -7.77 -1.09 -11.17
C PHE A 117 -8.67 -2.02 -11.99
N ILE A 118 -9.70 -2.55 -11.35
CA ILE A 118 -10.72 -3.39 -11.97
C ILE A 118 -12.09 -2.77 -11.73
N GLY A 119 -12.90 -2.69 -12.79
CA GLY A 119 -14.15 -1.94 -12.78
C GLY A 119 -15.25 -2.59 -11.98
N SER A 120 -15.34 -3.92 -12.00
CA SER A 120 -16.34 -4.70 -11.27
C SER A 120 -15.84 -5.19 -9.90
N PRO A 121 -16.75 -5.56 -8.99
CA PRO A 121 -16.38 -6.39 -7.84
C PRO A 121 -15.78 -7.73 -8.26
N ALA A 122 -14.94 -8.29 -7.38
CA ALA A 122 -14.66 -9.73 -7.33
C ALA A 122 -15.43 -10.35 -6.15
N TYR A 123 -15.68 -11.66 -6.20
CA TYR A 123 -16.44 -12.38 -5.19
C TYR A 123 -15.80 -13.73 -4.93
N GLU A 124 -15.50 -14.01 -3.67
CA GLU A 124 -15.11 -15.34 -3.22
C GLU A 124 -16.23 -16.37 -3.42
N ASP A 125 -15.89 -17.66 -3.39
CA ASP A 125 -16.86 -18.77 -3.51
C ASP A 125 -17.99 -18.71 -2.45
N ASN A 126 -17.71 -18.10 -1.30
CA ASN A 126 -18.69 -17.91 -0.22
C ASN A 126 -19.58 -16.66 -0.40
N GLY A 127 -19.44 -15.92 -1.50
CA GLY A 127 -20.19 -14.71 -1.82
C GLY A 127 -19.65 -13.43 -1.19
N THR A 128 -18.51 -13.48 -0.49
CA THR A 128 -17.86 -12.29 0.09
C THR A 128 -17.23 -11.46 -1.02
N MET A 129 -17.53 -10.16 -1.05
CA MET A 129 -16.96 -9.23 -2.01
C MET A 129 -15.48 -8.99 -1.70
N VAL A 130 -14.63 -9.11 -2.71
CA VAL A 130 -13.21 -8.80 -2.65
C VAL A 130 -13.01 -7.38 -3.18
N LEU A 131 -12.59 -6.48 -2.30
CA LEU A 131 -12.41 -5.05 -2.60
C LEU A 131 -10.97 -4.71 -2.96
N GLY A 132 -10.02 -5.52 -2.47
CA GLY A 132 -8.67 -5.56 -3.00
C GLY A 132 -7.94 -6.84 -2.64
N THR A 133 -6.88 -7.13 -3.38
CA THR A 133 -5.97 -8.25 -3.10
C THR A 133 -4.53 -7.78 -3.19
N ALA A 134 -3.65 -8.39 -2.38
CA ALA A 134 -2.21 -8.24 -2.52
C ALA A 134 -1.53 -9.56 -2.90
N GLU A 135 -0.72 -9.51 -3.96
CA GLU A 135 0.11 -10.63 -4.36
C GLU A 135 1.54 -10.40 -3.83
N GLY A 136 1.84 -11.01 -2.67
CA GLY A 136 3.19 -11.02 -2.10
C GLY A 136 3.77 -9.64 -1.79
N GLY A 137 2.92 -8.66 -1.45
CA GLY A 137 3.33 -7.27 -1.18
C GLY A 137 3.79 -6.48 -2.40
N MET A 138 3.76 -7.07 -3.60
CA MET A 138 4.27 -6.44 -4.82
C MET A 138 3.20 -5.76 -5.66
N LYS A 139 1.95 -6.22 -5.58
CA LYS A 139 0.82 -5.74 -6.37
C LYS A 139 -0.39 -5.57 -5.45
N ILE A 140 -1.08 -4.43 -5.55
CA ILE A 140 -2.41 -4.23 -5.00
C ILE A 140 -3.40 -4.15 -6.16
N THR A 141 -4.45 -4.96 -6.11
CA THR A 141 -5.59 -4.86 -7.02
C THR A 141 -6.74 -4.18 -6.30
N LEU A 142 -7.36 -3.16 -6.90
CA LEU A 142 -8.54 -2.47 -6.37
C LEU A 142 -9.73 -2.74 -7.28
N TYR A 143 -10.77 -3.37 -6.73
CA TYR A 143 -11.97 -3.76 -7.46
C TYR A 143 -13.06 -2.69 -7.36
N ASN A 144 -14.15 -2.89 -8.11
CA ASN A 144 -15.36 -2.07 -8.06
C ASN A 144 -15.12 -0.57 -8.35
N VAL A 145 -14.10 -0.23 -9.14
CA VAL A 145 -13.78 1.16 -9.51
C VAL A 145 -14.95 1.84 -10.22
N ASN A 146 -15.82 1.06 -10.87
CA ASN A 146 -16.98 1.61 -11.56
C ASN A 146 -18.12 2.03 -10.62
N ASP A 147 -18.04 1.77 -9.31
CA ASP A 147 -19.03 2.26 -8.35
C ASP A 147 -18.72 3.68 -7.84
N ILE A 148 -17.50 4.17 -8.08
CA ILE A 148 -17.12 5.55 -7.74
C ILE A 148 -17.98 6.52 -8.54
N ASN A 149 -18.57 7.49 -7.84
CA ASN A 149 -19.24 8.63 -8.45
C ASN A 149 -18.29 9.86 -8.48
N PRO A 150 -17.69 10.21 -9.64
CA PRO A 150 -16.76 11.33 -9.73
C PRO A 150 -17.36 12.69 -9.35
N ASP A 151 -18.68 12.84 -9.47
CA ASP A 151 -19.36 14.11 -9.25
C ASP A 151 -19.78 14.27 -7.77
N GLN A 152 -19.69 13.19 -6.99
CA GLN A 152 -19.96 13.18 -5.54
C GLN A 152 -19.12 12.08 -4.88
N ILE A 153 -17.90 12.45 -4.47
CA ILE A 153 -17.00 11.52 -3.78
C ILE A 153 -17.49 11.26 -2.35
N ASP A 154 -17.66 9.99 -2.00
CA ASP A 154 -17.94 9.53 -0.64
C ASP A 154 -16.65 8.99 -0.01
N ILE A 155 -16.07 9.72 0.92
CA ILE A 155 -14.82 9.34 1.61
C ILE A 155 -15.00 8.08 2.45
N ASN A 156 -16.16 7.88 3.08
CA ASN A 156 -16.39 6.68 3.89
C ASN A 156 -16.39 5.45 2.99
N LEU A 157 -17.05 5.54 1.83
CA LEU A 157 -17.02 4.50 0.82
C LEU A 157 -15.58 4.18 0.35
N LEU A 158 -14.75 5.21 0.10
CA LEU A 158 -13.36 4.98 -0.32
C LEU A 158 -12.48 4.40 0.80
N ASN A 159 -12.76 4.71 2.07
CA ASN A 159 -12.10 4.08 3.20
C ASN A 159 -12.43 2.60 3.29
N ASP A 160 -13.73 2.27 3.19
CA ASP A 160 -14.23 0.90 3.23
C ASP A 160 -13.74 0.08 2.03
N TYR A 161 -13.67 0.68 0.84
CA TYR A 161 -13.27 -0.01 -0.38
C TYR A 161 -11.77 -0.15 -0.53
N TYR A 162 -11.01 0.90 -0.20
CA TYR A 162 -9.63 1.03 -0.66
C TYR A 162 -8.66 1.36 0.45
N PHE A 163 -8.85 2.47 1.17
CA PHE A 163 -7.76 2.99 2.00
C PHE A 163 -7.42 2.08 3.18
N GLN A 164 -8.40 1.47 3.84
CA GLN A 164 -8.08 0.53 4.94
C GLN A 164 -7.23 -0.64 4.41
N THR A 165 -7.65 -1.27 3.31
CA THR A 165 -6.90 -2.34 2.64
C THR A 165 -5.50 -1.87 2.21
N MET A 166 -5.37 -0.69 1.63
CA MET A 166 -4.07 -0.17 1.18
C MET A 166 -3.11 0.09 2.34
N HIS A 167 -3.60 0.62 3.47
CA HIS A 167 -2.79 0.80 4.67
C HIS A 167 -2.44 -0.54 5.33
N HIS A 168 -3.37 -1.49 5.36
CA HIS A 168 -3.19 -2.85 5.84
C HIS A 168 -2.07 -3.57 5.08
N GLU A 169 -2.16 -3.60 3.75
CA GLU A 169 -1.16 -4.27 2.90
C GLU A 169 0.21 -3.58 2.96
N PHE A 170 0.22 -2.26 3.08
CA PHE A 170 1.49 -1.56 3.25
C PHE A 170 2.14 -1.88 4.60
N ALA A 171 1.34 -1.97 5.68
CA ALA A 171 1.83 -2.40 6.98
C ALA A 171 2.36 -3.85 6.94
N HIS A 172 1.79 -4.73 6.11
CA HIS A 172 2.38 -6.05 5.86
C HIS A 172 3.81 -5.97 5.33
N ILE A 173 4.05 -5.13 4.32
CA ILE A 173 5.39 -4.97 3.74
C ILE A 173 6.37 -4.45 4.79
N LEU A 174 5.95 -3.51 5.63
CA LEU A 174 6.79 -2.98 6.70
C LEU A 174 7.19 -4.10 7.68
N HIS A 175 6.24 -4.85 8.24
CA HIS A 175 6.62 -5.87 9.22
C HIS A 175 7.38 -7.06 8.63
N GLN A 176 7.09 -7.43 7.37
CA GLN A 176 7.86 -8.45 6.65
C GLN A 176 9.29 -7.99 6.35
N THR A 177 9.52 -6.69 6.21
CA THR A 177 10.87 -6.12 6.03
C THR A 177 11.61 -6.02 7.35
N LYS A 178 10.94 -5.57 8.42
CA LYS A 178 11.48 -5.46 9.77
C LYS A 178 10.41 -5.90 10.77
N ASN A 179 10.63 -7.06 11.39
CA ASN A 179 9.68 -7.65 12.33
C ASN A 179 9.31 -6.70 13.47
N TYR A 180 8.05 -6.77 13.91
CA TYR A 180 7.58 -6.17 15.16
C TYR A 180 7.96 -7.03 16.38
N ASP A 181 7.72 -6.51 17.59
CA ASP A 181 8.00 -7.22 18.84
C ASP A 181 7.09 -8.46 19.00
N PRO A 182 7.63 -9.69 19.10
CA PRO A 182 6.85 -10.91 19.31
C PRO A 182 5.98 -10.90 20.58
N ALA A 183 6.19 -9.97 21.51
CA ALA A 183 5.30 -9.74 22.63
C ALA A 183 3.85 -9.43 22.18
N PHE A 184 3.66 -8.82 21.00
CA PHE A 184 2.35 -8.55 20.43
C PHE A 184 1.53 -9.85 20.27
N ASP A 185 2.15 -10.89 19.68
CA ASP A 185 1.48 -12.15 19.37
C ASP A 185 0.91 -12.82 20.65
N ARG A 186 1.49 -12.54 21.81
CA ARG A 186 1.14 -13.13 23.11
C ARG A 186 -0.05 -12.47 23.80
N ILE A 187 -0.48 -11.29 23.37
CA ILE A 187 -1.54 -10.53 24.07
C ILE A 187 -2.90 -11.23 23.94
N THR A 188 -3.20 -11.80 22.76
CA THR A 188 -4.46 -12.52 22.47
C THR A 188 -4.23 -13.87 21.79
N GLU A 189 -3.11 -14.55 22.07
CA GLU A 189 -2.71 -15.80 21.41
C GLU A 189 -3.80 -16.90 21.42
N ASN A 190 -4.62 -16.94 22.47
CA ASN A 190 -5.66 -17.96 22.64
C ASN A 190 -7.02 -17.59 22.03
N ALA A 191 -7.13 -16.41 21.41
CA ALA A 191 -8.39 -15.87 20.90
C ALA A 191 -8.43 -15.75 19.36
N TYR A 192 -7.37 -16.14 18.67
CA TYR A 192 -7.37 -16.23 17.21
C TYR A 192 -8.23 -17.42 16.74
N ILE A 193 -9.02 -17.18 15.69
CA ILE A 193 -10.01 -18.12 15.15
C ILE A 193 -9.77 -18.47 13.67
N GLY A 194 -8.65 -18.03 13.09
CA GLY A 194 -8.27 -18.38 11.73
C GLY A 194 -9.32 -17.95 10.71
N SER A 195 -9.67 -18.85 9.81
CA SER A 195 -10.60 -18.56 8.70
C SER A 195 -12.06 -18.33 9.12
N ASP A 196 -12.44 -18.55 10.38
CA ASP A 196 -13.81 -18.37 10.87
C ASP A 196 -14.13 -16.93 11.30
N TRP A 197 -13.22 -15.97 11.05
CA TRP A 197 -13.36 -14.56 11.43
C TRP A 197 -14.67 -13.92 10.93
N TYR A 198 -15.16 -14.30 9.76
CA TYR A 198 -16.39 -13.78 9.17
C TYR A 198 -17.65 -14.20 9.96
N MET A 199 -17.56 -15.22 10.81
CA MET A 199 -18.67 -15.70 11.64
C MET A 199 -18.84 -14.90 12.94
N VAL A 200 -17.91 -13.99 13.27
CA VAL A 200 -17.96 -13.16 14.49
C VAL A 200 -19.14 -12.18 14.47
N GLY A 201 -19.58 -11.76 13.28
CA GLY A 201 -20.66 -10.81 13.10
C GLY A 201 -20.22 -9.37 13.38
N ALA A 202 -20.94 -8.67 14.26
CA ALA A 202 -20.69 -7.25 14.50
C ALA A 202 -19.30 -6.98 15.12
N ASP A 203 -18.64 -5.91 14.68
CA ASP A 203 -17.30 -5.50 15.15
C ASP A 203 -17.17 -5.43 16.67
N ARG A 204 -18.25 -5.04 17.36
CA ARG A 204 -18.29 -4.98 18.83
C ARG A 204 -17.93 -6.32 19.48
N ASN A 205 -18.25 -7.45 18.86
CA ASN A 205 -17.89 -8.78 19.36
C ASN A 205 -16.37 -9.00 19.32
N ALA A 206 -15.68 -8.46 18.31
CA ALA A 206 -14.22 -8.48 18.21
C ALA A 206 -13.58 -7.48 19.18
N TRP A 207 -14.14 -6.27 19.28
CA TRP A 207 -13.67 -5.23 20.21
C TRP A 207 -13.67 -5.71 21.65
N GLN A 208 -14.74 -6.40 22.08
CA GLN A 208 -14.85 -6.97 23.43
C GLN A 208 -13.79 -8.04 23.73
N GLN A 209 -13.26 -8.68 22.69
CA GLN A 209 -12.22 -9.70 22.77
C GLN A 209 -10.80 -9.15 22.57
N GLY A 210 -10.65 -7.84 22.36
CA GLY A 210 -9.35 -7.19 22.25
C GLY A 210 -8.82 -7.04 20.82
N PHE A 211 -9.68 -7.12 19.81
CA PHE A 211 -9.34 -6.97 18.39
C PHE A 211 -10.03 -5.74 17.81
N VAL A 212 -9.39 -5.04 16.88
CA VAL A 212 -9.96 -3.80 16.29
C VAL A 212 -10.99 -4.07 15.20
N THR A 213 -10.95 -5.26 14.59
CA THR A 213 -11.92 -5.75 13.60
C THR A 213 -12.15 -7.25 13.79
N PRO A 214 -13.22 -7.83 13.23
CA PRO A 214 -13.35 -9.27 13.10
C PRO A 214 -12.18 -9.92 12.37
N TYR A 215 -11.65 -9.29 11.31
CA TYR A 215 -10.54 -9.83 10.52
C TYR A 215 -9.24 -9.94 11.32
N ALA A 216 -8.98 -9.01 12.24
CA ALA A 216 -7.88 -9.10 13.20
C ALA A 216 -7.94 -10.36 14.09
N MET A 217 -9.09 -11.04 14.17
CA MET A 217 -9.19 -12.32 14.89
C MET A 217 -8.64 -13.51 14.10
N SER A 218 -8.24 -13.33 12.83
CA SER A 218 -7.76 -14.42 11.99
C SER A 218 -6.41 -14.97 12.49
N GLU A 219 -5.38 -14.13 12.52
CA GLU A 219 -4.06 -14.44 13.07
C GLU A 219 -3.32 -13.18 13.53
N SER A 220 -2.18 -13.36 14.20
CA SER A 220 -1.49 -12.25 14.88
C SER A 220 -0.88 -11.20 13.94
N ARG A 221 -0.50 -11.61 12.73
CA ARG A 221 0.06 -10.68 11.74
C ARG A 221 -1.02 -9.78 11.17
N GLU A 222 -2.20 -10.35 10.91
CA GLU A 222 -3.39 -9.61 10.49
C GLU A 222 -3.85 -8.65 11.59
N ASP A 223 -3.90 -9.10 12.84
CA ASP A 223 -4.20 -8.24 13.99
C ASP A 223 -3.23 -7.05 14.11
N PHE A 224 -1.93 -7.32 13.95
CA PHE A 224 -0.91 -6.28 14.01
C PHE A 224 -1.14 -5.17 12.97
N VAL A 225 -1.37 -5.55 11.71
CA VAL A 225 -1.55 -4.57 10.63
C VAL A 225 -2.92 -3.90 10.67
N GLU A 226 -3.96 -4.59 11.14
CA GLU A 226 -5.30 -4.03 11.29
C GLU A 226 -5.32 -2.91 12.32
N ASN A 227 -4.52 -3.02 13.40
CA ASN A 227 -4.34 -1.92 14.35
C ASN A 227 -3.79 -0.66 13.67
N ILE A 228 -2.88 -0.80 12.70
CA ILE A 228 -2.34 0.34 11.94
C ILE A 228 -3.39 0.88 10.98
N ALA A 229 -4.00 0.01 10.18
CA ALA A 229 -4.95 0.38 9.14
C ALA A 229 -6.17 1.10 9.74
N VAL A 230 -6.83 0.49 10.73
CA VAL A 230 -7.99 1.08 11.40
C VAL A 230 -7.63 2.40 12.07
N TYR A 231 -6.47 2.50 12.71
CA TYR A 231 -6.08 3.73 13.39
C TYR A 231 -5.89 4.90 12.42
N VAL A 232 -5.24 4.67 11.28
CA VAL A 232 -4.88 5.72 10.33
C VAL A 232 -6.09 6.17 9.49
N THR A 233 -7.04 5.28 9.19
CA THR A 233 -8.22 5.61 8.37
C THR A 233 -9.41 6.13 9.15
N ASN A 234 -9.38 6.08 10.49
CA ASN A 234 -10.50 6.50 11.32
C ASN A 234 -10.17 7.69 12.22
N THR A 235 -11.20 8.45 12.57
CA THR A 235 -11.05 9.61 13.47
C THR A 235 -10.69 9.19 14.89
N LYS A 236 -10.13 10.13 15.65
CA LYS A 236 -9.91 9.95 17.10
C LYS A 236 -11.20 9.62 17.85
N ASP A 237 -12.33 10.18 17.42
CA ASP A 237 -13.64 9.93 18.02
C ASP A 237 -14.12 8.50 17.74
N TYR A 238 -13.91 7.99 16.52
CA TYR A 238 -14.16 6.57 16.21
C TYR A 238 -13.31 5.66 17.09
N TRP A 239 -11.99 5.90 17.17
CA TRP A 239 -11.09 5.08 17.97
C TRP A 239 -11.49 5.05 19.46
N ASN A 240 -11.82 6.21 20.01
CA ASN A 240 -12.30 6.31 21.39
C ASN A 240 -13.65 5.62 21.59
N ASN A 241 -14.56 5.71 20.63
CA ASN A 241 -15.84 5.01 20.67
C ASN A 241 -15.67 3.48 20.61
N MET A 242 -14.79 2.98 19.74
CA MET A 242 -14.41 1.58 19.69
C MET A 242 -13.88 1.11 21.05
N LEU A 243 -12.89 1.81 21.61
CA LEU A 243 -12.34 1.53 22.95
C LEU A 243 -13.41 1.61 24.05
N GLN A 244 -14.41 2.48 23.91
CA GLN A 244 -15.53 2.55 24.83
C GLN A 244 -16.38 1.28 24.76
N ASN A 245 -16.77 0.87 23.55
CA ASN A 245 -17.64 -0.26 23.28
C ASN A 245 -16.97 -1.63 23.48
N ALA A 246 -15.63 -1.68 23.44
CA ALA A 246 -14.81 -2.84 23.81
C ALA A 246 -14.97 -3.27 25.28
N GLY A 247 -15.48 -2.38 26.15
CA GLY A 247 -15.52 -2.65 27.59
C GLY A 247 -14.12 -2.66 28.23
N GLU A 248 -14.04 -2.97 29.53
CA GLU A 248 -12.78 -2.85 30.29
C GLU A 248 -11.69 -3.82 29.82
N ASN A 249 -12.04 -5.09 29.61
CA ASN A 249 -11.09 -6.12 29.18
C ASN A 249 -10.60 -5.86 27.74
N GLY A 250 -11.52 -5.74 26.77
CA GLY A 250 -11.17 -5.51 25.37
C GLY A 250 -10.37 -4.22 25.18
N ARG A 251 -10.75 -3.13 25.86
CA ARG A 251 -9.98 -1.87 25.84
C ARG A 251 -8.55 -2.05 26.33
N THR A 252 -8.36 -2.80 27.41
CA THR A 252 -7.03 -3.03 27.98
C THR A 252 -6.13 -3.77 26.98
N LEU A 253 -6.66 -4.82 26.35
CA LEU A 253 -5.94 -5.61 25.35
C LEU A 253 -5.62 -4.79 24.09
N ILE A 254 -6.59 -4.05 23.54
CA ILE A 254 -6.38 -3.20 22.36
C ILE A 254 -5.31 -2.14 22.67
N LYS A 255 -5.34 -1.52 23.85
CA LYS A 255 -4.32 -0.52 24.22
C LYS A 255 -2.92 -1.12 24.33
N GLN A 256 -2.78 -2.30 24.95
CA GLN A 256 -1.49 -2.99 25.03
C GLN A 256 -0.93 -3.33 23.66
N LYS A 257 -1.77 -3.83 22.74
CA LYS A 257 -1.41 -4.06 21.34
C LYS A 257 -0.98 -2.77 20.65
N PHE A 258 -1.79 -1.72 20.79
CA PHE A 258 -1.57 -0.46 20.13
C PHE A 258 -0.30 0.25 20.63
N GLU A 259 0.08 0.10 21.90
CA GLU A 259 1.36 0.61 22.42
C GLU A 259 2.57 0.00 21.70
N ILE A 260 2.53 -1.31 21.40
CA ILE A 260 3.57 -1.99 20.62
C ILE A 260 3.56 -1.51 19.17
N VAL A 261 2.38 -1.43 18.55
CA VAL A 261 2.19 -0.95 17.17
C VAL A 261 2.71 0.48 16.99
N TYR A 262 2.36 1.38 17.91
CA TYR A 262 2.79 2.77 17.90
C TYR A 262 4.31 2.87 18.06
N SER A 263 4.86 2.18 19.05
CA SER A 263 6.31 2.15 19.30
C SER A 263 7.06 1.57 18.11
N TYR A 264 6.52 0.55 17.46
CA TYR A 264 7.11 -0.04 16.25
C TYR A 264 7.18 0.98 15.11
N MET A 265 6.08 1.64 14.78
CA MET A 265 6.04 2.62 13.69
C MET A 265 6.97 3.80 13.96
N GLU A 266 6.98 4.30 15.19
CA GLU A 266 7.82 5.43 15.57
C GLU A 266 9.31 5.05 15.60
N GLN A 267 9.67 3.97 16.30
CA GLN A 267 11.08 3.64 16.54
C GLN A 267 11.76 2.95 15.35
N THR A 268 11.00 2.16 14.58
CA THR A 268 11.55 1.36 13.46
C THR A 268 11.53 2.13 12.14
N TRP A 269 10.50 2.96 11.95
CA TRP A 269 10.24 3.66 10.69
C TRP A 269 10.26 5.18 10.80
N GLY A 270 10.32 5.73 12.01
CA GLY A 270 10.28 7.18 12.20
C GLY A 270 8.91 7.79 11.88
N ILE A 271 7.84 6.99 11.90
CA ILE A 271 6.48 7.42 11.55
C ILE A 271 5.68 7.57 12.83
N ASN A 272 5.29 8.80 13.14
CA ASN A 272 4.33 9.06 14.20
C ASN A 272 2.90 8.76 13.68
N LEU A 273 2.21 7.80 14.30
CA LEU A 273 0.87 7.39 13.85
C LEU A 273 -0.22 8.43 14.09
N ASP A 274 -0.07 9.30 15.10
CA ASP A 274 -1.02 10.40 15.30
C ASP A 274 -0.90 11.42 14.17
N GLU A 275 0.32 11.82 13.84
CA GLU A 275 0.61 12.75 12.74
C GLU A 275 0.15 12.16 11.39
N LEU A 276 0.48 10.89 11.11
CA LEU A 276 0.05 10.23 9.88
C LEU A 276 -1.49 10.22 9.77
N ARG A 277 -2.21 9.87 10.84
CA ARG A 277 -3.68 9.91 10.86
C ARG A 277 -4.20 11.33 10.59
N GLU A 278 -3.65 12.34 11.26
CA GLU A 278 -4.06 13.73 11.05
C GLU A 278 -3.86 14.18 9.60
N ILE A 279 -2.73 13.80 8.99
CA ILE A 279 -2.42 14.09 7.59
C ILE A 279 -3.41 13.40 6.65
N VAL A 280 -3.67 12.10 6.85
CA VAL A 280 -4.61 11.31 6.02
C VAL A 280 -6.01 11.91 6.10
N LEU A 281 -6.54 12.14 7.30
CA LEU A 281 -7.89 12.70 7.48
C LEU A 281 -8.01 14.11 6.87
N ARG A 282 -7.00 14.97 7.04
CA ARG A 282 -6.97 16.29 6.40
C ARG A 282 -7.01 16.19 4.87
N ARG A 283 -6.24 15.27 4.28
CA ARG A 283 -6.21 15.04 2.83
C ARG A 283 -7.51 14.44 2.31
N GLN A 284 -8.22 13.67 3.12
CA GLN A 284 -9.58 13.23 2.82
C GLN A 284 -10.56 14.42 2.82
N ASP A 285 -10.44 15.32 3.80
CA ASP A 285 -11.23 16.54 3.85
C ASP A 285 -10.93 17.46 2.65
N ASP A 286 -9.70 17.52 2.15
CA ASP A 286 -9.33 18.29 0.95
C ASP A 286 -10.12 17.81 -0.30
N ILE A 287 -10.36 16.50 -0.41
CA ILE A 287 -11.22 15.92 -1.46
C ILE A 287 -12.67 16.37 -1.27
N ALA A 288 -13.21 16.22 -0.05
CA ALA A 288 -14.61 16.56 0.25
C ALA A 288 -14.90 18.06 0.05
N ASN A 289 -13.92 18.92 0.28
CA ASN A 289 -14.02 20.37 0.09
C ASN A 289 -13.67 20.84 -1.33
N GLY A 290 -13.29 19.94 -2.24
CA GLY A 290 -12.97 20.28 -3.63
C GLY A 290 -11.66 21.05 -3.80
N TYR A 291 -10.70 20.87 -2.88
CA TYR A 291 -9.37 21.49 -2.97
C TYR A 291 -8.41 20.73 -3.89
N VAL A 292 -8.82 19.55 -4.35
CA VAL A 292 -8.08 18.71 -5.30
C VAL A 292 -8.79 18.72 -6.64
N ASP A 293 -8.04 19.00 -7.71
CA ASP A 293 -8.56 18.96 -9.07
C ASP A 293 -8.75 17.51 -9.55
N LEU A 294 -9.99 17.03 -9.48
CA LEU A 294 -10.41 15.69 -9.94
C LEU A 294 -10.92 15.67 -11.38
N SER A 295 -10.74 16.74 -12.16
CA SER A 295 -11.15 16.78 -13.57
C SER A 295 -10.49 15.66 -14.40
N ILE A 296 -11.19 15.24 -15.47
CA ILE A 296 -10.63 14.29 -16.41
C ILE A 296 -9.41 14.88 -17.13
N ILE A 297 -8.51 14.00 -17.55
CA ILE A 297 -7.37 14.36 -18.37
C ILE A 297 -7.73 13.98 -19.81
N GLU A 298 -7.89 14.99 -20.66
CA GLU A 298 -8.18 14.85 -22.10
C GLU A 298 -6.91 14.63 -22.92
#